data_AF-A0A318UE38-F1
#
_entry.id   AF-A0A318UE38-F1
#
_cell.length_a   1.000
_cell.length_b   1.000
_cell.length_c   1.000
_cell.angle_alpha   90.00
_cell.angle_beta   90.00
_cell.angle_gamma   90.00
#
_symmetry.space_group_name_H-M   'P 1'
#
loop_
_entity.id
_entity.type
_entity.pdbx_description
1 polymer ?
#
loop_
_entity_poly.entity_id
_entity_poly.type
_entity_poly.pdbx_seq_one_letter_code
_entity_poly.pdbx_strand_id
1 'polypeptide(L)'
;MADVHSKKIRSYNMSRIKGKNTKPELLVRKFLHSHGFRYRLHVKDLPGKPDIVLPKYKTVIFVHGCFWHGHEGCKYYVVPKTRTEWWLNKINGNISKDLDNKSLLIKSGWKVIEVWECGLKATRIDLTLSDLFSVFQGSV
;
A
#
# COMPACT_ATOMS: atom_id res chain seq x y z
N MET A 1 17.55 11.18 -9.59
CA MET A 1 18.62 10.22 -9.96
C MET A 1 18.58 10.03 -11.47
N ALA A 2 19.72 10.12 -12.17
CA ALA A 2 19.79 9.77 -13.60
C ALA A 2 19.61 8.25 -13.78
N ASP A 3 19.13 7.80 -14.93
CA ASP A 3 18.95 6.36 -15.21
C ASP A 3 20.31 5.66 -15.23
N VAL A 4 20.61 4.89 -14.18
CA VAL A 4 21.88 4.15 -14.03
C VAL A 4 21.86 2.79 -14.73
N HIS A 5 20.75 2.46 -15.42
CA HIS A 5 20.55 1.15 -16.03
C HIS A 5 20.33 1.26 -17.54
N SER A 6 20.85 0.29 -18.28
CA SER A 6 20.55 0.17 -19.71
C SER A 6 19.06 -0.12 -19.93
N LYS A 7 18.54 0.21 -21.12
CA LYS A 7 17.11 -0.03 -21.48
C LYS A 7 16.68 -1.49 -21.22
N LYS A 8 17.56 -2.46 -21.50
CA LYS A 8 17.33 -3.90 -21.28
C LYS A 8 17.22 -4.24 -19.80
N ILE A 9 18.14 -3.71 -18.98
CA ILE A 9 18.12 -3.91 -17.52
C ILE A 9 16.87 -3.28 -16.90
N ARG A 10 16.50 -2.07 -17.32
CA ARG A 10 15.28 -1.40 -16.86
C ARG A 10 14.03 -2.19 -17.23
N SER A 11 13.93 -2.68 -18.45
CA SER A 11 12.79 -3.50 -18.88
C SER A 11 12.69 -4.79 -18.07
N TYR A 12 13.83 -5.44 -17.77
CA TYR A 12 13.88 -6.62 -16.90
C TYR A 12 13.48 -6.29 -15.45
N ASN A 13 13.99 -5.20 -14.88
CA ASN A 13 13.63 -4.79 -13.52
C ASN A 13 12.13 -4.50 -13.41
N MET A 14 11.57 -3.77 -14.38
CA MET A 14 10.14 -3.46 -14.42
C MET A 14 9.27 -4.71 -14.53
N SER A 15 9.70 -5.75 -15.27
CA SER A 15 8.94 -7.00 -15.38
C SER A 15 8.93 -7.83 -14.09
N ARG A 16 9.88 -7.58 -13.18
CA ARG A 16 9.98 -8.25 -11.87
C ARG A 16 9.12 -7.58 -10.79
N ILE A 17 8.60 -6.38 -11.03
CA ILE A 17 7.70 -5.67 -10.10
C ILE A 17 6.34 -6.36 -10.14
N LYS A 18 6.04 -7.15 -9.10
CA LYS A 18 4.77 -7.86 -8.94
C LYS A 18 3.75 -6.95 -8.26
N GLY A 19 2.51 -6.98 -8.73
CA GLY A 19 1.40 -6.24 -8.11
C GLY A 19 0.70 -6.96 -6.95
N LYS A 20 1.20 -8.11 -6.49
CA LYS A 20 0.61 -8.91 -5.40
C LYS A 20 1.66 -9.77 -4.70
N ASN A 21 1.39 -10.15 -3.44
CA ASN A 21 2.29 -10.88 -2.56
C ASN A 21 3.66 -10.19 -2.45
N THR A 22 3.63 -8.87 -2.31
CA THR A 22 4.85 -8.09 -2.10
C THR A 22 5.38 -8.36 -0.68
N LYS A 23 6.68 -8.13 -0.46
CA LYS A 23 7.28 -8.26 0.88
C LYS A 23 6.52 -7.47 1.96
N PRO A 24 6.15 -6.18 1.77
CA PRO A 24 5.39 -5.44 2.77
C PRO A 24 4.00 -6.07 3.03
N GLU A 25 3.30 -6.52 1.98
CA GLU A 25 2.00 -7.18 2.14
C GLU A 25 2.11 -8.46 3.00
N LEU A 26 3.14 -9.28 2.74
CA LEU A 26 3.38 -10.50 3.51
C LEU A 26 3.68 -10.23 4.99
N LEU A 27 4.35 -9.11 5.31
CA LEU A 27 4.64 -8.73 6.70
C LEU A 27 3.35 -8.40 7.47
N VAL A 28 2.48 -7.56 6.90
CA VAL A 28 1.19 -7.22 7.51
C VAL A 28 0.33 -8.47 7.68
N ARG A 29 0.30 -9.35 6.67
CA ARG A 29 -0.42 -10.62 6.71
C ARG A 29 0.05 -11.55 7.83
N LYS A 30 1.37 -11.67 8.03
CA LYS A 30 1.95 -12.46 9.12
C LYS A 30 1.58 -11.88 10.47
N PHE A 31 1.68 -10.56 10.63
CA PHE A 31 1.30 -9.87 11.85
C PHE A 31 -0.16 -10.13 12.22
N LEU A 32 -1.09 -9.86 11.30
CA LEU A 32 -2.52 -10.08 11.52
C LEU A 32 -2.83 -11.54 11.89
N HIS A 33 -2.22 -12.49 11.18
CA HIS A 33 -2.41 -13.92 11.48
C HIS A 33 -1.88 -14.29 12.87
N SER A 34 -0.70 -13.80 13.26
CA SER A 34 -0.12 -14.07 14.58
C SER A 34 -0.95 -13.52 15.75
N HIS A 35 -1.75 -12.47 15.49
CA HIS A 35 -2.67 -11.88 16.47
C HIS A 35 -4.10 -12.43 16.36
N GLY A 36 -4.32 -13.52 15.61
CA GLY A 36 -5.61 -14.20 15.52
C GLY A 36 -6.64 -13.57 14.60
N PHE A 37 -6.28 -12.53 13.84
CA PHE A 37 -7.20 -11.90 12.88
C PHE A 37 -7.41 -12.78 11.66
N ARG A 38 -8.68 -12.97 11.28
CA ARG A 38 -9.08 -13.60 10.02
C ARG A 38 -9.31 -12.53 8.97
N TYR A 39 -8.69 -12.71 7.81
CA TYR A 39 -8.78 -11.76 6.69
C TYR A 39 -9.00 -12.47 5.36
N ARG A 40 -9.55 -11.71 4.41
CA ARG A 40 -9.63 -12.06 2.98
C ARG A 40 -8.62 -11.21 2.21
N LEU A 41 -8.12 -11.75 1.10
CA LEU A 41 -7.14 -11.05 0.26
C LEU A 41 -7.77 -10.69 -1.08
N HIS A 42 -7.39 -9.53 -1.63
CA HIS A 42 -7.73 -9.09 -2.99
C HIS A 42 -9.21 -9.25 -3.34
N VAL A 43 -10.10 -8.78 -2.45
CA VAL A 43 -11.55 -8.86 -2.65
C VAL A 43 -11.93 -7.96 -3.83
N LYS A 44 -12.38 -8.58 -4.94
CA LYS A 44 -12.69 -7.87 -6.18
C LYS A 44 -13.95 -7.03 -6.10
N ASP A 45 -14.84 -7.36 -5.17
CA ASP A 45 -16.15 -6.74 -5.01
C ASP A 45 -16.08 -5.40 -4.26
N LEU A 46 -14.89 -5.01 -3.79
CA LEU A 46 -14.66 -3.75 -3.09
C LEU A 46 -13.88 -2.75 -3.98
N PRO A 47 -14.23 -1.45 -3.93
CA PRO A 47 -13.48 -0.40 -4.61
C PRO A 47 -11.98 -0.46 -4.29
N GLY A 48 -11.14 -0.26 -5.30
CA GLY A 48 -9.68 -0.29 -5.17
C GLY A 48 -9.04 -1.67 -4.97
N LYS A 49 -9.83 -2.76 -4.88
CA LYS A 49 -9.34 -4.13 -4.62
C LYS A 49 -8.37 -4.18 -3.44
N PRO A 50 -8.85 -3.92 -2.21
CA PRO A 50 -7.98 -3.84 -1.04
C PRO A 50 -7.10 -5.09 -0.88
N ASP A 51 -5.87 -4.88 -0.43
CA ASP A 51 -4.91 -5.96 -0.25
C ASP A 51 -5.40 -6.94 0.81
N ILE A 52 -5.90 -6.40 1.92
CA ILE A 52 -6.40 -7.17 3.06
C ILE A 52 -7.75 -6.62 3.50
N VAL A 53 -8.70 -7.52 3.72
CA VAL A 53 -10.05 -7.18 4.18
C VAL A 53 -10.34 -7.97 5.45
N LEU A 54 -10.80 -7.30 6.49
CA LEU A 54 -11.25 -7.87 7.75
C LEU A 54 -12.76 -7.67 7.90
N PRO A 55 -13.61 -8.59 7.40
CA PRO A 55 -15.06 -8.39 7.37
C PRO A 55 -15.68 -8.21 8.76
N LYS A 56 -15.20 -8.97 9.76
CA LYS A 56 -15.67 -8.89 11.15
C LYS A 56 -15.56 -7.48 11.74
N TYR A 57 -14.52 -6.75 11.34
CA TYR A 57 -14.22 -5.41 11.85
C TYR A 57 -14.64 -4.32 10.86
N LYS A 58 -15.31 -4.68 9.75
CA LYS A 58 -15.65 -3.81 8.63
C LYS A 58 -14.46 -2.92 8.23
N THR A 59 -13.26 -3.49 8.19
CA THR A 59 -12.00 -2.78 7.97
C THR A 59 -11.28 -3.32 6.74
N VAL A 60 -10.72 -2.42 5.94
CA VAL A 60 -9.86 -2.74 4.80
C VAL A 60 -8.49 -2.11 5.01
N ILE A 61 -7.45 -2.80 4.57
CA ILE A 61 -6.06 -2.35 4.65
C ILE A 61 -5.48 -2.32 3.24
N PHE A 62 -4.95 -1.17 2.85
CA PHE A 62 -4.14 -0.98 1.66
C PHE A 62 -2.66 -0.94 2.03
N VAL A 63 -1.83 -1.69 1.32
CA VAL A 63 -0.38 -1.71 1.51
C VAL A 63 0.27 -0.96 0.36
N HIS A 64 0.48 0.35 0.56
CA HIS A 64 0.98 1.23 -0.48
C HIS A 64 2.50 1.22 -0.57
N GLY A 65 3.01 0.94 -1.78
CA GLY A 65 4.40 1.23 -2.13
C GLY A 65 4.62 2.74 -2.20
N CYS A 66 5.61 3.25 -1.46
CA CYS A 66 5.81 4.71 -1.32
C CYS A 66 6.02 5.43 -2.65
N PHE A 67 6.68 4.78 -3.60
CA PHE A 67 6.93 5.34 -4.92
C PHE A 67 5.67 5.42 -5.79
N TRP A 68 4.87 4.35 -5.83
CA TRP A 68 3.75 4.21 -6.77
C TRP A 68 2.52 5.03 -6.40
N HIS A 69 2.36 5.32 -5.10
CA HIS A 69 1.24 6.06 -4.54
C HIS A 69 1.66 7.45 -4.02
N GLY A 70 2.89 7.89 -4.33
CA GLY A 70 3.35 9.25 -4.06
C GLY A 70 3.38 9.63 -2.58
N HIS A 71 4.04 8.84 -1.74
CA HIS A 71 4.12 9.13 -0.31
C HIS A 71 4.84 10.46 -0.04
N GLU A 72 4.08 11.48 0.38
CA GLU A 72 4.61 12.80 0.73
C GLU A 72 5.58 12.74 1.92
N GLY A 73 6.64 13.56 1.90
CA GLY A 73 7.66 13.58 2.96
C GLY A 73 8.51 12.32 3.08
N CYS A 74 8.35 11.33 2.18
CA CYS A 74 9.06 10.07 2.26
C CYS A 74 10.30 10.05 1.37
N LYS A 75 11.45 9.67 1.94
CA LYS A 75 12.72 9.51 1.20
C LYS A 75 12.68 8.45 0.08
N TYR A 76 11.70 7.56 0.09
CA TYR A 76 11.52 6.53 -0.93
C TYR A 76 10.64 6.98 -2.10
N TYR A 77 10.02 8.15 -1.98
CA TYR A 77 9.35 8.81 -3.09
C TYR A 77 10.32 9.81 -3.73
N VAL A 78 10.88 9.41 -4.88
CA VAL A 78 11.78 10.28 -5.66
C VAL A 78 11.30 10.26 -7.10
N VAL A 79 10.92 11.43 -7.61
CA VAL A 79 10.48 11.57 -8.99
C VAL A 79 11.66 11.26 -9.93
N PRO A 80 11.52 10.31 -10.88
CA PRO A 80 12.57 10.01 -11.82
C PRO A 80 12.86 11.23 -12.72
N LYS A 81 14.14 11.55 -12.93
CA LYS A 81 14.54 12.66 -13.82
C LYS A 81 14.31 12.34 -15.30
N THR A 82 14.08 11.07 -15.63
CA THR A 82 13.82 10.59 -16.99
C THR A 82 12.32 10.38 -17.16
N ARG A 83 11.73 10.99 -18.20
CA ARG A 83 10.26 10.99 -18.44
C ARG A 83 9.47 11.52 -17.25
N THR A 84 9.97 12.58 -16.62
CA THR A 84 9.42 13.19 -15.40
C THR A 84 7.91 13.42 -15.50
N GLU A 85 7.46 14.10 -16.57
CA GLU A 85 6.05 14.42 -16.78
C GLU A 85 5.17 13.16 -16.85
N TRP A 86 5.63 12.13 -17.56
CA TRP A 86 4.92 10.85 -17.64
C TRP A 86 4.81 10.18 -16.26
N TRP A 87 5.87 10.21 -15.47
CA TRP A 87 5.86 9.64 -14.12
C TRP A 87 4.95 10.42 -13.18
N LEU A 88 5.00 11.75 -13.21
CA LEU A 88 4.11 12.60 -12.43
C LEU A 88 2.65 12.34 -12.78
N ASN A 89 2.30 12.34 -14.08
CA ASN A 89 0.93 12.05 -14.53
C ASN A 89 0.46 10.65 -14.10
N LYS A 90 1.35 9.66 -14.18
CA LYS A 90 1.05 8.29 -13.74
C LYS A 90 0.81 8.20 -12.24
N ILE A 91 1.66 8.82 -11.44
CA ILE A 91 1.59 8.76 -9.97
C ILE A 91 0.38 9.56 -9.48
N ASN A 92 0.15 10.76 -10.02
CA ASN A 92 -1.04 11.55 -9.73
C ASN A 92 -2.32 10.79 -10.09
N GLY A 93 -2.34 10.10 -11.24
CA GLY A 93 -3.48 9.24 -11.62
C GLY A 93 -3.72 8.07 -10.66
N ASN A 94 -2.67 7.54 -10.01
CA ASN A 94 -2.84 6.53 -8.96
C ASN A 94 -3.41 7.18 -7.68
N ILE A 95 -2.84 8.30 -7.24
CA ILE A 95 -3.31 9.04 -6.05
C ILE A 95 -4.79 9.40 -6.18
N SER A 96 -5.22 9.94 -7.31
CA SER A 96 -6.63 10.28 -7.53
C SER A 96 -7.54 9.06 -7.40
N LYS A 97 -7.14 7.92 -7.99
CA LYS A 97 -7.89 6.66 -7.86
C LYS A 97 -7.92 6.15 -6.42
N ASP A 98 -6.82 6.27 -5.68
CA ASP A 98 -6.78 5.86 -4.28
C ASP A 98 -7.76 6.69 -3.43
N LEU A 99 -7.80 8.00 -3.65
CA LEU A 99 -8.76 8.91 -3.00
C LEU A 99 -10.22 8.55 -3.33
N ASP A 100 -10.53 8.30 -4.60
CA ASP A 100 -11.87 7.91 -5.04
C ASP A 100 -12.31 6.59 -4.39
N ASN A 101 -11.43 5.57 -4.43
CA ASN A 101 -11.69 4.27 -3.83
C ASN A 101 -11.89 4.36 -2.32
N LYS A 102 -11.05 5.14 -1.63
CA LYS A 102 -11.17 5.42 -0.20
C LYS A 102 -12.51 6.06 0.13
N SER A 103 -12.91 7.07 -0.63
CA SER A 103 -14.21 7.74 -0.47
C SER A 103 -15.38 6.77 -0.61
N LEU A 104 -15.36 5.90 -1.63
CA LEU A 104 -16.41 4.88 -1.85
C LEU A 104 -16.46 3.84 -0.73
N LEU A 105 -15.32 3.39 -0.22
CA LEU A 105 -15.22 2.46 0.89
C LEU A 105 -15.77 3.07 2.19
N ILE A 106 -15.37 4.30 2.51
CA ILE A 106 -15.89 5.03 3.68
C ILE A 106 -17.40 5.23 3.57
N LYS A 107 -17.91 5.61 2.40
CA LYS A 107 -19.36 5.75 2.16
C LYS A 107 -20.11 4.43 2.30
N SER A 108 -19.48 3.31 1.96
CA SER A 108 -19.99 1.95 2.18
C SER A 108 -19.84 1.49 3.64
N GLY A 109 -19.34 2.37 4.52
CA GLY A 109 -19.17 2.17 5.95
C GLY A 109 -17.97 1.32 6.32
N TRP A 110 -16.98 1.17 5.44
CA TRP A 110 -15.73 0.50 5.75
C TRP A 110 -14.73 1.47 6.39
N LYS A 111 -14.03 0.99 7.42
CA LYS A 111 -12.82 1.65 7.94
C LYS A 111 -11.68 1.37 6.97
N VAL A 112 -10.98 2.40 6.53
CA VAL A 112 -9.85 2.29 5.58
C VAL A 112 -8.55 2.59 6.32
N ILE A 113 -7.62 1.65 6.30
CA ILE A 113 -6.27 1.80 6.86
C ILE A 113 -5.26 1.75 5.72
N GLU A 114 -4.35 2.71 5.68
CA GLU A 114 -3.28 2.79 4.70
C GLU A 114 -1.96 2.50 5.40
N VAL A 115 -1.28 1.43 4.99
CA VAL A 115 0.02 1.04 5.50
C VAL A 115 1.07 1.27 4.42
N TRP A 116 1.98 2.20 4.68
CA TRP A 116 3.04 2.53 3.74
C TRP A 116 4.24 1.59 3.87
N GLU A 117 4.82 1.18 2.74
CA GLU A 117 5.99 0.29 2.69
C GLU A 117 7.16 0.78 3.57
N CYS A 118 7.37 2.10 3.67
CA CYS A 118 8.44 2.66 4.50
C CYS A 118 8.22 2.46 6.01
N GLY A 119 6.96 2.35 6.47
CA GLY A 119 6.62 2.02 7.85
C GLY A 119 6.90 0.56 8.18
N LEU A 120 6.83 -0.32 7.20
CA LEU A 120 7.05 -1.77 7.34
C LEU A 120 8.53 -2.19 7.27
N LYS A 121 9.46 -1.22 7.27
CA LYS A 121 10.89 -1.52 7.38
C LYS A 121 11.27 -1.77 8.84
N ALA A 122 12.32 -2.56 9.05
CA ALA A 122 12.77 -3.00 10.37
C ALA A 122 12.86 -1.89 11.43
N THR A 123 13.20 -0.66 11.02
CA THR A 123 13.32 0.50 11.92
C THR A 123 12.00 1.06 12.45
N ARG A 124 10.87 0.77 11.79
CA ARG A 124 9.55 1.38 12.09
C ARG A 124 8.40 0.37 12.17
N ILE A 125 8.71 -0.91 11.95
CA ILE A 125 7.71 -1.96 11.86
C ILE A 125 6.93 -2.10 13.16
N ASP A 126 7.59 -2.05 14.31
CA ASP A 126 6.94 -2.22 15.61
C ASP A 126 5.94 -1.10 15.91
N LEU A 127 6.31 0.15 15.60
CA LEU A 127 5.40 1.30 15.72
C LEU A 127 4.19 1.15 14.80
N THR A 128 4.44 0.87 13.52
CA THR A 128 3.38 0.76 12.50
C THR A 128 2.40 -0.37 12.83
N LEU A 129 2.90 -1.50 13.33
CA LEU A 129 2.08 -2.64 13.70
C LEU A 129 1.33 -2.42 15.02
N SER A 130 1.94 -1.71 15.98
CA SER A 130 1.27 -1.31 17.22
C SER A 130 0.12 -0.33 16.97
N ASP A 131 0.34 0.65 16.10
CA ASP A 131 -0.72 1.59 15.67
C ASP A 131 -1.86 0.84 14.96
N LEU A 132 -1.51 -0.12 14.10
CA LEU A 132 -2.50 -0.95 13.44
C LEU A 132 -3.30 -1.79 14.45
N PHE A 133 -2.66 -2.26 15.52
CA PHE A 133 -3.33 -3.03 16.59
C PHE A 133 -4.27 -2.15 17.43
N SER A 134 -3.86 -0.92 17.76
CA SER A 134 -4.68 -0.01 18.58
C SER A 134 -6.00 0.36 17.90
N VAL A 135 -6.02 0.48 16.56
CA VAL A 135 -7.24 0.70 15.77
C VAL A 135 -8.26 -0.43 15.96
N PHE A 136 -7.81 -1.66 16.18
CA PHE A 136 -8.69 -2.80 16.44
C PHE A 136 -9.14 -2.89 17.91
N GLN A 137 -8.38 -2.33 18.86
CA GLN A 137 -8.74 -2.30 20.29
C GLN A 137 -9.70 -1.16 20.65
N GLY A 138 -9.64 -0.02 19.98
CA GLY A 138 -10.53 1.14 20.22
C GLY A 138 -11.93 1.03 19.58
N SER A 139 -12.39 -0.18 19.25
CA SER A 139 -13.73 -0.43 18.67
C SER A 139 -14.70 -1.06 19.68
N VAL A 140 -14.44 -0.90 20.97
CA VAL A 140 -15.33 -1.29 22.08
C VAL A 140 -16.13 -0.07 22.52
#